data_AF-A0A4Q2YJP9-F1
#
_entry.id   AF-A0A4Q2YJP9-F1
#
_cell.length_a   1.000
_cell.length_b   1.000
_cell.length_c   1.000
_cell.angle_alpha   90.00
_cell.angle_beta   90.00
_cell.angle_gamma   90.00
#
_symmetry.space_group_name_H-M   'P 1'
#
loop_
_entity.id
_entity.type
_entity.pdbx_description
1 polymer ?
#
loop_
_entity_poly.entity_id
_entity_poly.type
_entity_poly.pdbx_seq_one_letter_code
_entity_poly.pdbx_strand_id
1 'polypeptide(L)'
;MAAGAACRTLRYAGRAGAEVNPVMTAYGIALGSNLGDRLSHLHAALDGLARLGTVTAVSPVYQTAPVDCSEDAPPFLNAVLELSSPLTPETLMERLRELERRLGRPERRPWNSPRPIDLDILYAGDTVLETEGLTLPHPRLHQRRFVLQPLADIRPRLVLPGFTVPVRRLLEDLDSNEPPLTRFAKLEPTAGLAGREDRLAAFATLKPAGQPIVCLTAGDYPTARLLDENGVDLILVGDSLGMVVLGYPDTVEVTLAEMAHHTRAVRRGVSRALMVADLPFETYLTPVQALSSAQILMQAGADAVKLEGGVNRVPQVRALRQAGIPVVGHIGMLPQQVRDEGGYKKKGKTPDAAAALIADATALDAAGAIAIVLEGMVAEVAAEVTKAVKCPTIGIGAGPNCDGQILVTADLTGAFPWFRPPFAQARGDVAGQIRQAVQAFSKEVKGFRVQGSGDG
;
A
#
# COMPACT_ATOMS: atom_id res chain seq x y z
N MET A 1 -81.19 1.00 -33.31
CA MET A 1 -80.49 2.28 -33.52
C MET A 1 -79.76 2.64 -32.23
N ALA A 2 -78.51 3.08 -32.38
CA ALA A 2 -77.60 3.64 -31.36
C ALA A 2 -77.12 2.71 -30.23
N ALA A 3 -75.90 2.18 -30.39
CA ALA A 3 -75.06 1.69 -29.29
C ALA A 3 -74.03 2.79 -28.94
N GLY A 4 -74.13 3.33 -27.73
CA GLY A 4 -73.02 3.92 -26.96
C GLY A 4 -73.00 3.17 -25.61
N ALA A 5 -71.92 3.05 -24.85
CA ALA A 5 -70.65 3.73 -24.88
C ALA A 5 -69.62 2.93 -24.04
N ALA A 6 -68.36 3.30 -24.23
CA ALA A 6 -67.28 3.35 -23.24
C ALA A 6 -66.43 2.10 -22.91
N CYS A 7 -65.13 2.35 -23.10
CA CYS A 7 -64.00 1.98 -22.24
C CYS A 7 -63.29 0.65 -22.51
N ARG A 8 -62.27 0.71 -23.39
CA ARG A 8 -61.00 0.00 -23.19
C ARG A 8 -59.83 0.87 -23.61
N THR A 9 -59.01 1.23 -22.63
CA THR A 9 -57.72 1.90 -22.75
C THR A 9 -56.72 0.97 -23.42
N LEU A 10 -56.30 1.27 -24.65
CA LEU A 10 -55.10 0.69 -25.24
C LEU A 10 -53.90 1.52 -24.78
N ARG A 11 -53.14 0.98 -23.83
CA ARG A 11 -51.84 1.51 -23.43
C ARG A 11 -50.87 1.35 -24.60
N TYR A 12 -50.46 2.46 -25.19
CA TYR A 12 -49.28 2.50 -26.07
C TYR A 12 -48.05 2.23 -25.19
N ALA A 13 -47.33 1.14 -25.47
CA ALA A 13 -46.05 0.85 -24.85
C ALA A 13 -45.03 1.90 -25.32
N GLY A 14 -44.77 2.90 -24.50
CA GLY A 14 -43.63 3.80 -24.66
C GLY A 14 -42.34 3.01 -24.47
N ARG A 15 -41.52 2.95 -25.51
CA ARG A 15 -40.15 2.43 -25.44
C ARG A 15 -39.41 3.16 -24.32
N ALA A 16 -38.85 2.37 -23.40
CA ALA A 16 -37.88 2.81 -22.41
C ALA A 16 -36.76 3.60 -23.08
N GLY A 17 -36.34 4.68 -22.42
CA GLY A 17 -35.25 5.54 -22.86
C GLY A 17 -33.99 4.72 -23.13
N ALA A 18 -33.33 5.03 -24.25
CA ALA A 18 -31.99 4.52 -24.52
C ALA A 18 -31.06 5.00 -23.40
N GLU A 19 -30.46 4.06 -22.67
CA GLU A 19 -29.33 4.36 -21.78
C GLU A 19 -28.21 4.96 -22.64
N VAL A 20 -27.97 6.26 -22.47
CA VAL A 20 -26.83 6.93 -23.07
C VAL A 20 -25.61 6.51 -22.26
N ASN A 21 -24.82 5.59 -22.79
CA ASN A 21 -23.49 5.29 -22.23
C ASN A 21 -22.69 6.60 -22.19
N PRO A 22 -22.15 7.02 -21.04
CA PRO A 22 -21.41 8.26 -20.95
C PRO A 22 -20.16 8.18 -21.85
N VAL A 23 -19.94 9.22 -22.65
CA VAL A 23 -18.78 9.32 -23.53
C VAL A 23 -17.53 9.47 -22.67
N MET A 24 -16.63 8.50 -22.76
CA MET A 24 -15.36 8.52 -22.03
C MET A 24 -14.36 9.42 -22.76
N THR A 25 -13.79 10.39 -22.05
CA THR A 25 -12.77 11.30 -22.58
C THR A 25 -11.40 10.94 -21.99
N ALA A 26 -10.36 10.94 -22.82
CA ALA A 26 -8.98 10.75 -22.39
C ALA A 26 -8.36 12.08 -21.95
N TYR A 27 -7.84 12.13 -20.73
CA TYR A 27 -7.22 13.30 -20.12
C TYR A 27 -5.75 13.02 -19.82
N GLY A 28 -4.85 13.86 -20.33
CA GLY A 28 -3.48 13.92 -19.83
C GLY A 28 -3.43 14.81 -18.60
N ILE A 29 -2.90 14.32 -17.48
CA ILE A 29 -2.80 15.08 -16.23
C ILE A 29 -1.34 15.08 -15.78
N ALA A 30 -0.77 16.26 -15.58
CA ALA A 30 0.55 16.43 -14.97
C ALA A 30 0.42 16.50 -13.44
N LEU A 31 1.35 15.86 -12.75
CA LEU A 31 1.49 15.86 -11.31
C LEU A 31 2.87 16.46 -10.95
N GLY A 32 2.91 17.43 -10.06
CA GLY A 32 4.13 18.07 -9.58
C GLY A 32 4.16 18.23 -8.07
N SER A 33 5.28 17.91 -7.41
CA SER A 33 5.43 18.05 -5.96
C SER A 33 6.85 18.42 -5.57
N ASN A 34 7.03 19.48 -4.77
CA ASN A 34 8.36 19.86 -4.28
C ASN A 34 8.45 20.10 -2.76
N LEU A 35 7.35 20.06 -2.03
CA LEU A 35 7.34 20.24 -0.58
C LEU A 35 6.88 18.97 0.15
N GLY A 36 7.49 18.66 1.30
CA GLY A 36 7.13 17.52 2.13
C GLY A 36 7.57 16.17 1.54
N ASP A 37 6.80 15.11 1.82
CA ASP A 37 7.02 13.79 1.22
C ASP A 37 6.49 13.76 -0.22
N ARG A 38 7.34 14.25 -1.11
CA ARG A 38 7.01 14.49 -2.53
C ARG A 38 6.50 13.23 -3.23
N LEU A 39 7.12 12.08 -2.98
CA LEU A 39 6.74 10.84 -3.64
C LEU A 39 5.40 10.32 -3.11
N SER A 40 5.15 10.43 -1.82
CA SER A 40 3.86 10.07 -1.21
C SER A 40 2.73 10.99 -1.70
N HIS A 41 2.98 12.28 -1.89
CA HIS A 41 2.00 13.19 -2.50
C HIS A 41 1.62 12.77 -3.93
N LEU A 42 2.60 12.34 -4.75
CA LEU A 42 2.31 11.85 -6.10
C LEU A 42 1.49 10.55 -6.10
N HIS A 43 1.78 9.60 -5.20
CA HIS A 43 0.99 8.36 -5.06
C HIS A 43 -0.44 8.67 -4.59
N ALA A 44 -0.59 9.53 -3.59
CA ALA A 44 -1.91 9.93 -3.08
C ALA A 44 -2.74 10.68 -4.14
N ALA A 45 -2.10 11.50 -4.98
CA ALA A 45 -2.75 12.13 -6.12
C ALA A 45 -3.20 11.09 -7.17
N LEU A 46 -2.34 10.13 -7.51
CA LEU A 46 -2.70 9.04 -8.42
C LEU A 46 -3.89 8.22 -7.90
N ASP A 47 -3.91 7.88 -6.61
CA ASP A 47 -5.05 7.17 -5.99
C ASP A 47 -6.33 8.00 -6.00
N GLY A 48 -6.21 9.31 -5.81
CA GLY A 48 -7.33 10.23 -5.93
C GLY A 48 -7.90 10.26 -7.35
N LEU A 49 -7.01 10.34 -8.35
CA LEU A 49 -7.36 10.36 -9.77
C LEU A 49 -7.98 9.05 -10.24
N ALA A 50 -7.51 7.91 -9.74
CA ALA A 50 -8.09 6.59 -10.02
C ALA A 50 -9.55 6.43 -9.54
N ARG A 51 -10.04 7.31 -8.66
CA ARG A 51 -11.46 7.35 -8.26
C ARG A 51 -12.32 8.20 -9.19
N LEU A 52 -11.72 8.98 -10.08
CA LEU A 52 -12.40 9.87 -11.02
C LEU A 52 -12.53 9.28 -12.43
N GLY A 53 -11.92 8.11 -12.67
CA GLY A 53 -11.90 7.43 -13.96
C GLY A 53 -10.93 6.26 -13.98
N THR A 54 -10.73 5.68 -15.16
CA THR A 54 -9.76 4.59 -15.38
C THR A 54 -8.40 5.17 -15.78
N VAL A 55 -7.37 4.95 -14.96
CA VAL A 55 -5.99 5.34 -15.32
C VAL A 55 -5.46 4.37 -16.37
N THR A 56 -5.21 4.86 -17.58
CA THR A 56 -4.80 4.05 -18.75
C THR A 56 -3.29 4.02 -18.95
N ALA A 57 -2.55 4.98 -18.38
CA ALA A 57 -1.08 4.99 -18.38
C ALA A 57 -0.54 5.93 -17.29
N VAL A 58 0.66 5.63 -16.78
CA VAL A 58 1.39 6.47 -15.81
C VAL A 58 2.87 6.48 -16.19
N SER A 59 3.47 7.66 -16.24
CA SER A 59 4.91 7.80 -16.50
C SER A 59 5.74 7.41 -15.27
N PRO A 60 7.05 7.22 -15.43
CA PRO A 60 7.97 7.33 -14.30
C PRO A 60 7.86 8.70 -13.61
N VAL A 61 8.31 8.76 -12.36
CA VAL A 61 8.57 10.02 -11.65
C VAL A 61 9.93 10.53 -12.06
N TYR A 62 10.00 11.82 -12.39
CA TYR A 62 11.22 12.53 -12.74
C TYR A 62 11.53 13.59 -11.69
N GLN A 63 12.79 13.67 -11.26
CA GLN A 63 13.26 14.78 -10.44
C GLN A 63 13.82 15.89 -11.32
N THR A 64 13.43 17.14 -11.07
CA THR A 64 13.88 18.31 -11.82
C THR A 64 14.27 19.44 -10.87
N ALA A 65 15.18 20.31 -11.31
CA ALA A 65 15.39 21.58 -10.64
C ALA A 65 14.08 22.40 -10.63
N PRO A 66 13.88 23.30 -9.67
CA PRO A 66 12.75 24.23 -9.69
C PRO A 66 12.80 25.10 -10.94
N VAL A 67 11.69 25.16 -11.66
CA VAL A 67 11.52 26.06 -12.82
C VAL A 67 10.56 27.17 -12.39
N ASP A 68 10.90 28.42 -12.73
CA ASP A 68 10.13 29.62 -12.39
C ASP A 68 9.93 29.89 -10.87
N CYS A 69 10.68 29.24 -9.97
CA CYS A 69 10.54 29.37 -8.50
C CYS A 69 11.72 30.18 -7.88
N SER A 70 11.63 30.51 -6.58
CA SER A 70 12.74 31.10 -5.82
C SER A 70 14.01 30.23 -5.86
N GLU A 71 15.20 30.84 -5.83
CA GLU A 71 16.49 30.13 -5.92
C GLU A 71 16.66 29.02 -4.86
N ASP A 72 16.08 29.18 -3.68
CA ASP A 72 16.14 28.20 -2.57
C ASP A 72 15.07 27.09 -2.65
N ALA A 73 14.28 27.02 -3.72
CA ALA A 73 13.20 26.05 -3.80
C ALA A 73 13.76 24.60 -3.89
N PRO A 74 13.19 23.64 -3.14
CA PRO A 74 13.55 22.23 -3.27
C PRO A 74 13.21 21.69 -4.67
N PRO A 75 13.94 20.66 -5.17
CA PRO A 75 13.66 20.04 -6.47
C PRO A 75 12.21 19.52 -6.57
N PHE A 76 11.65 19.52 -7.78
CA PHE A 76 10.34 18.94 -8.04
C PHE A 76 10.45 17.45 -8.37
N LEU A 77 9.45 16.68 -7.95
CA LEU A 77 9.09 15.41 -8.56
C LEU A 77 7.92 15.65 -9.50
N ASN A 78 8.05 15.23 -10.76
CA ASN A 78 7.06 15.39 -11.82
C ASN A 78 6.69 14.04 -12.42
N ALA A 79 5.41 13.85 -12.74
CA ALA A 79 4.90 12.71 -13.50
C ALA A 79 3.72 13.13 -14.36
N VAL A 80 3.37 12.32 -15.37
CA VAL A 80 2.16 12.48 -16.17
C VAL A 80 1.40 11.16 -16.18
N LEU A 81 0.09 11.23 -16.10
CA LEU A 81 -0.79 10.08 -16.33
C LEU A 81 -1.83 10.38 -17.39
N GLU A 82 -2.41 9.33 -17.96
CA GLU A 82 -3.62 9.41 -18.77
C GLU A 82 -4.79 8.79 -18.02
N LEU A 83 -5.89 9.53 -17.95
CA LEU A 83 -7.14 9.16 -17.29
C LEU A 83 -8.28 9.12 -18.30
N SER A 84 -8.97 8.00 -18.40
CA SER A 84 -10.24 7.87 -19.12
C SER A 84 -11.40 8.14 -18.16
N SER A 85 -12.12 9.24 -18.35
CA SER A 85 -13.17 9.69 -17.43
C SER A 85 -14.41 10.19 -18.17
N PRO A 86 -15.63 10.00 -17.62
CA PRO A 86 -16.87 10.57 -18.16
C PRO A 86 -17.09 12.03 -17.75
N LEU A 87 -16.23 12.60 -16.88
CA LEU A 87 -16.35 13.99 -16.42
C LEU A 87 -16.02 14.95 -17.56
N THR A 88 -16.59 16.16 -17.53
CA THR A 88 -16.17 17.26 -18.41
C THR A 88 -14.85 17.87 -17.92
N PRO A 89 -14.10 18.61 -18.78
CA PRO A 89 -12.86 19.25 -18.37
C PRO A 89 -13.00 20.18 -17.15
N GLU A 90 -14.09 20.94 -17.08
CA GLU A 90 -14.36 21.88 -16.00
C GLU A 90 -14.65 21.14 -14.69
N THR A 91 -15.51 20.12 -14.71
CA THR A 91 -15.80 19.30 -13.54
C THR A 91 -14.56 18.53 -13.07
N LEU A 92 -13.74 18.02 -14.01
CA LEU A 92 -12.49 17.37 -13.65
C LEU A 92 -11.54 18.37 -12.95
N MET A 93 -11.39 19.58 -13.48
CA MET A 93 -10.56 20.64 -12.86
C MET A 93 -11.01 20.99 -11.44
N GLU A 94 -12.32 21.06 -11.18
CA GLU A 94 -12.85 21.24 -9.83
C GLU A 94 -12.43 20.11 -8.89
N ARG A 95 -12.51 18.85 -9.36
CA ARG A 95 -12.08 17.67 -8.59
C ARG A 95 -10.56 17.64 -8.36
N LEU A 96 -9.76 18.11 -9.31
CA LEU A 96 -8.32 18.26 -9.11
C LEU A 96 -8.03 19.25 -7.99
N ARG A 97 -8.65 20.44 -8.01
CA ARG A 97 -8.47 21.45 -6.95
C ARG A 97 -8.93 20.95 -5.58
N GLU A 98 -10.00 20.16 -5.51
CA GLU A 98 -10.43 19.47 -4.28
C GLU A 98 -9.37 18.49 -3.78
N LEU A 99 -8.82 17.66 -4.68
CA LEU A 99 -7.77 16.70 -4.36
C LEU A 99 -6.51 17.39 -3.84
N GLU A 100 -6.10 18.49 -4.47
CA GLU A 100 -4.95 19.27 -4.03
C GLU A 100 -5.13 19.84 -2.62
N ARG A 101 -6.29 20.42 -2.32
CA ARG A 101 -6.61 20.93 -0.97
C ARG A 101 -6.54 19.83 0.07
N ARG A 102 -7.07 18.64 -0.24
CA ARG A 102 -7.01 17.47 0.64
C ARG A 102 -5.58 16.99 0.89
N LEU A 103 -4.69 17.18 -0.08
CA LEU A 103 -3.26 16.85 0.01
C LEU A 103 -2.42 18.02 0.58
N GLY A 104 -3.05 19.04 1.15
CA GLY A 104 -2.38 20.10 1.89
C GLY A 104 -1.99 21.32 1.07
N ARG A 105 -2.46 21.47 -0.18
CA ARG A 105 -2.26 22.70 -0.96
C ARG A 105 -3.21 23.82 -0.43
N PRO A 106 -2.70 24.96 0.04
CA PRO A 106 -3.53 26.06 0.53
C PRO A 106 -4.23 26.82 -0.62
N GLU A 107 -5.40 27.41 -0.35
CA GLU A 107 -6.20 28.15 -1.33
C GLU A 107 -5.55 29.47 -1.81
N ARG A 108 -4.73 30.10 -0.96
CA ARG A 108 -4.03 31.36 -1.28
C ARG A 108 -2.53 31.18 -1.11
N ARG A 109 -1.77 31.55 -2.13
CA ARG A 109 -0.30 31.54 -2.10
C ARG A 109 0.29 32.56 -3.08
N PRO A 110 1.53 33.01 -2.86
CA PRO A 110 2.29 33.73 -3.86
C PRO A 110 2.45 32.91 -5.15
N TRP A 111 2.50 33.59 -6.29
CA TRP A 111 2.80 32.96 -7.57
C TRP A 111 4.14 32.19 -7.50
N ASN A 112 4.18 30.99 -8.08
CA ASN A 112 5.36 30.12 -8.11
C ASN A 112 6.00 29.75 -6.75
N SER A 113 5.20 29.60 -5.70
CA SER A 113 5.71 29.09 -4.42
C SER A 113 5.86 27.54 -4.44
N PRO A 114 6.75 26.99 -3.58
CA PRO A 114 6.76 25.57 -3.25
C PRO A 114 5.39 25.05 -2.81
N ARG A 115 5.08 23.79 -3.10
CA ARG A 115 3.76 23.18 -2.87
C ARG A 115 3.82 21.66 -2.63
N PRO A 116 2.95 21.12 -1.76
CA PRO A 116 2.81 19.68 -1.55
C PRO A 116 2.40 18.93 -2.82
N ILE A 117 1.51 19.49 -3.64
CA ILE A 117 1.05 18.90 -4.90
C ILE A 117 0.51 19.97 -5.86
N ASP A 118 0.63 19.69 -7.15
CA ASP A 118 0.15 20.48 -8.29
C ASP A 118 -0.38 19.54 -9.37
N LEU A 119 -1.62 19.76 -9.81
CA LEU A 119 -2.32 18.93 -10.78
C LEU A 119 -2.86 19.80 -11.92
N ASP A 120 -2.34 19.57 -13.13
CA ASP A 120 -2.74 20.33 -14.32
C ASP A 120 -3.30 19.40 -15.40
N ILE A 121 -4.43 19.77 -16.00
CA ILE A 121 -4.97 19.08 -17.18
C ILE A 121 -4.19 19.56 -18.41
N LEU A 122 -3.48 18.65 -19.06
CA LEU A 122 -2.67 18.90 -20.25
C LEU A 122 -3.51 18.93 -21.53
N TYR A 123 -4.44 17.99 -21.68
CA TYR A 123 -5.36 17.87 -22.81
C TYR A 123 -6.61 17.06 -22.42
N ALA A 124 -7.67 17.16 -23.22
CA ALA A 124 -8.93 16.42 -23.03
C ALA A 124 -9.46 15.93 -24.39
N GLY A 125 -9.07 14.73 -24.82
CA GLY A 125 -9.33 14.24 -26.18
C GLY A 125 -8.88 15.25 -27.23
N ASP A 126 -9.76 15.56 -28.18
CA ASP A 126 -9.53 16.54 -29.24
C ASP A 126 -9.99 17.97 -28.88
N THR A 127 -10.29 18.22 -27.61
CA THR A 127 -10.88 19.49 -27.15
C THR A 127 -9.85 20.63 -27.17
N VAL A 128 -10.24 21.75 -27.79
CA VAL A 128 -9.62 23.06 -27.62
C VAL A 128 -10.58 23.92 -26.82
N LEU A 129 -10.12 24.43 -25.67
CA LEU A 129 -10.95 25.17 -24.72
C LEU A 129 -10.18 26.38 -24.20
N GLU A 130 -10.84 27.53 -24.14
CA GLU A 130 -10.31 28.73 -23.48
C GLU A 130 -11.43 29.36 -22.65
N THR A 131 -11.29 29.27 -21.34
CA THR A 131 -12.21 29.83 -20.35
C THR A 131 -11.41 30.61 -19.32
N GLU A 132 -12.09 31.39 -18.46
CA GLU A 132 -11.44 32.12 -17.36
C GLU A 132 -10.69 31.18 -16.38
N GLY A 133 -11.12 29.92 -16.26
CA GLY A 133 -10.59 28.97 -15.28
C GLY A 133 -9.75 27.82 -15.85
N LEU A 134 -9.74 27.62 -17.17
CA LEU A 134 -9.11 26.47 -17.83
C LEU A 134 -8.81 26.77 -19.31
N THR A 135 -7.59 26.47 -19.73
CA THR A 135 -7.15 26.52 -21.14
C THR A 135 -6.61 25.15 -21.55
N LEU A 136 -7.12 24.60 -22.66
CA LEU A 136 -6.72 23.31 -23.22
C LEU A 136 -6.37 23.40 -24.71
N PRO A 137 -5.27 22.77 -25.15
CA PRO A 137 -4.24 22.14 -24.31
C PRO A 137 -3.53 23.13 -23.38
N HIS A 138 -2.96 22.63 -22.28
CA HIS A 138 -2.37 23.49 -21.25
C HIS A 138 -1.35 24.48 -21.86
N PRO A 139 -1.43 25.78 -21.51
CA PRO A 139 -0.59 26.80 -22.09
C PRO A 139 0.89 26.48 -21.82
N ARG A 140 1.73 26.61 -22.84
CA ARG A 140 3.19 26.38 -22.77
C ARG A 140 3.63 24.95 -22.43
N LEU A 141 2.76 23.93 -22.45
CA LEU A 141 3.21 22.55 -22.20
C LEU A 141 4.33 22.14 -23.18
N HIS A 142 4.26 22.63 -24.42
CA HIS A 142 5.24 22.39 -25.48
C HIS A 142 6.62 23.04 -25.23
N GLN A 143 6.75 23.87 -24.20
CA GLN A 143 7.98 24.58 -23.83
C GLN A 143 8.65 23.96 -22.60
N ARG A 144 8.09 22.86 -22.05
CA ARG A 144 8.45 22.35 -20.72
C ARG A 144 8.87 20.89 -20.79
N ARG A 145 10.18 20.63 -20.72
CA ARG A 145 10.74 19.26 -20.75
C ARG A 145 10.18 18.38 -19.62
N PHE A 146 9.99 18.95 -18.43
CA PHE A 146 9.42 18.24 -17.26
C PHE A 146 7.96 17.80 -17.43
N VAL A 147 7.26 18.28 -18.47
CA VAL A 147 5.92 17.82 -18.88
C VAL A 147 6.01 16.92 -20.12
N LEU A 148 6.75 17.34 -21.14
CA LEU A 148 6.84 16.60 -22.41
C LEU A 148 7.55 15.26 -22.29
N GLN A 149 8.62 15.14 -21.49
CA GLN A 149 9.32 13.87 -21.31
C GLN A 149 8.42 12.81 -20.67
N PRO A 150 7.77 13.05 -19.52
CA PRO A 150 6.84 12.07 -18.96
C PRO A 150 5.64 11.76 -19.89
N LEU A 151 5.12 12.76 -20.62
CA LEU A 151 4.03 12.54 -21.59
C LEU A 151 4.50 11.70 -22.79
N ALA A 152 5.71 11.93 -23.29
CA ALA A 152 6.31 11.16 -24.39
C ALA A 152 6.56 9.69 -24.01
N ASP A 153 6.85 9.41 -22.73
CA ASP A 153 7.03 8.04 -22.25
C ASP A 153 5.74 7.22 -22.34
N ILE A 154 4.58 7.85 -22.10
CA ILE A 154 3.28 7.15 -22.11
C ILE A 154 2.54 7.27 -23.45
N ARG A 155 2.70 8.39 -24.17
CA ARG A 155 1.96 8.72 -25.40
C ARG A 155 2.86 9.42 -26.43
N PRO A 156 3.92 8.77 -26.93
CA PRO A 156 4.90 9.40 -27.82
C PRO A 156 4.34 9.83 -29.18
N ARG A 157 3.27 9.18 -29.64
CA ARG A 157 2.64 9.39 -30.96
C ARG A 157 1.41 10.29 -30.91
N LEU A 158 0.99 10.73 -29.71
CA LEU A 158 -0.15 11.62 -29.56
C LEU A 158 0.16 12.95 -30.26
N VAL A 159 -0.76 13.43 -31.08
CA VAL A 159 -0.75 14.80 -31.61
C VAL A 159 -1.73 15.58 -30.76
N LEU A 160 -1.24 16.60 -30.06
CA LEU A 160 -2.09 17.42 -29.18
C LEU A 160 -2.97 18.35 -30.02
N PRO A 161 -4.19 18.69 -29.55
CA PRO A 161 -5.05 19.64 -30.24
C PRO A 161 -4.32 20.95 -30.56
N GLY A 162 -4.39 21.41 -31.81
CA GLY A 162 -3.69 22.62 -32.25
C GLY A 162 -2.20 22.45 -32.61
N PHE A 163 -1.63 21.24 -32.48
CA PHE A 163 -0.28 20.91 -32.94
C PHE A 163 -0.34 20.01 -34.18
N THR A 164 0.72 20.05 -35.00
CA THR A 164 0.82 19.25 -36.24
C THR A 164 1.81 18.10 -36.14
N VAL A 165 2.62 18.08 -35.07
CA VAL A 165 3.65 17.07 -34.83
C VAL A 165 3.35 16.31 -33.52
N PRO A 166 3.77 15.04 -33.41
CA PRO A 166 3.51 14.25 -32.21
C PRO A 166 4.35 14.73 -31.03
N VAL A 167 3.90 14.43 -29.80
CA VAL A 167 4.57 14.77 -28.53
C VAL A 167 6.07 14.45 -28.55
N ARG A 168 6.47 13.31 -29.12
CA ARG A 168 7.90 12.95 -29.25
C ARG A 168 8.70 13.99 -30.04
N ARG A 169 8.15 14.53 -31.13
CA ARG A 169 8.80 15.58 -31.92
C ARG A 169 8.85 16.90 -31.15
N LEU A 170 7.77 17.28 -30.46
CA LEU A 170 7.77 18.45 -29.59
C LEU A 170 8.88 18.38 -28.52
N LEU A 171 9.14 17.19 -27.96
CA LEU A 171 10.22 16.97 -27.00
C LEU A 171 11.61 17.07 -27.63
N GLU A 172 11.78 16.58 -28.86
CA GLU A 172 13.03 16.66 -29.61
C GLU A 172 13.34 18.11 -30.06
N ASP A 173 12.30 18.91 -30.32
CA ASP A 173 12.41 20.32 -30.71
C ASP A 173 12.71 21.28 -29.54
N LEU A 174 12.63 20.79 -28.28
CA LEU A 174 13.04 21.57 -27.11
C LEU A 174 14.56 21.78 -27.10
N ASP A 175 14.98 22.98 -26.66
CA ASP A 175 16.40 23.35 -26.55
C ASP A 175 17.23 22.24 -25.87
N SER A 176 18.27 21.80 -26.57
CA SER A 176 19.21 20.77 -26.12
C SER A 176 20.05 21.18 -24.92
N ASN A 177 20.05 22.47 -24.55
CA ASN A 177 20.81 22.98 -23.40
C ASN A 177 20.14 22.72 -22.04
N GLU A 178 18.86 22.33 -21.99
CA GLU A 178 18.25 21.88 -20.74
C GLU A 178 18.76 20.49 -20.32
N PRO A 179 19.19 20.30 -19.06
CA PRO A 179 19.67 19.01 -18.61
C PRO A 179 18.57 17.95 -18.70
N PRO A 180 18.92 16.68 -19.05
CA PRO A 180 17.96 15.60 -19.09
C PRO A 180 17.36 15.37 -17.71
N LEU A 181 16.10 14.95 -17.68
CA LEU A 181 15.42 14.69 -16.42
C LEU A 181 15.99 13.43 -15.76
N THR A 182 16.19 13.49 -14.44
CA THR A 182 16.63 12.31 -13.67
C THR A 182 15.41 11.47 -13.34
N ARG A 183 15.33 10.24 -13.87
CA ARG A 183 14.30 9.28 -13.46
C ARG A 183 14.49 8.95 -11.98
N PHE A 184 13.49 9.27 -11.17
CA PHE A 184 13.54 9.18 -9.72
C PHE A 184 12.89 7.90 -9.19
N ALA A 185 11.67 7.59 -9.66
CA ALA A 185 10.91 6.44 -9.20
C ALA A 185 9.91 5.94 -10.26
N LYS A 186 9.27 4.80 -10.02
CA LYS A 186 8.05 4.41 -10.72
C LYS A 186 6.86 4.99 -9.95
N LEU A 187 5.86 5.49 -10.66
CA LEU A 187 4.57 5.86 -10.07
C LEU A 187 3.55 4.81 -10.49
N GLU A 188 2.91 4.16 -9.52
CA GLU A 188 1.88 3.16 -9.75
C GLU A 188 0.70 3.41 -8.83
N PRO A 189 -0.55 3.11 -9.25
CA PRO A 189 -1.69 3.19 -8.35
C PRO A 189 -1.38 2.36 -7.12
N THR A 190 -1.64 2.91 -5.94
CA THR A 190 -1.42 2.18 -4.70
C THR A 190 -2.44 1.05 -4.68
N ALA A 191 -2.01 -0.16 -5.01
CA ALA A 191 -2.86 -1.35 -5.00
C ALA A 191 -3.48 -1.64 -3.62
N GLY A 192 -3.12 -0.89 -2.58
CA GLY A 192 -3.55 -1.07 -1.20
C GLY A 192 -4.99 -0.66 -0.85
N LEU A 193 -5.66 0.21 -1.63
CA LEU A 193 -7.01 0.64 -1.24
C LEU A 193 -8.15 -0.08 -1.96
N ALA A 194 -7.91 -0.61 -3.17
CA ALA A 194 -8.92 -1.38 -3.89
C ALA A 194 -9.19 -2.71 -3.15
N GLY A 195 -10.46 -2.98 -2.83
CA GLY A 195 -10.89 -4.19 -2.13
C GLY A 195 -10.48 -4.29 -0.66
N ARG A 196 -9.92 -3.24 -0.04
CA ARG A 196 -9.55 -3.28 1.39
C ARG A 196 -10.76 -3.56 2.28
N GLU A 197 -11.88 -2.89 1.99
CA GLU A 197 -13.14 -3.07 2.71
C GLU A 197 -13.67 -4.50 2.56
N ASP A 198 -13.55 -5.08 1.37
CA ASP A 198 -13.93 -6.48 1.11
C ASP A 198 -13.05 -7.45 1.92
N ARG A 199 -11.73 -7.22 1.95
CA ARG A 199 -10.79 -8.05 2.74
C ARG A 199 -11.06 -7.96 4.24
N LEU A 200 -11.30 -6.74 4.75
CA LEU A 200 -11.68 -6.52 6.15
C LEU A 200 -13.01 -7.19 6.49
N ALA A 201 -14.01 -7.07 5.61
CA ALA A 201 -15.31 -7.71 5.78
C ALA A 201 -15.19 -9.23 5.79
N ALA A 202 -14.44 -9.81 4.84
CA ALA A 202 -14.17 -11.24 4.80
C ALA A 202 -13.50 -11.73 6.08
N PHE A 203 -12.42 -11.08 6.54
CA PHE A 203 -11.72 -11.44 7.76
C PHE A 203 -12.61 -11.38 9.01
N ALA A 204 -13.48 -10.36 9.10
CA ALA A 204 -14.39 -10.19 10.24
C ALA A 204 -15.43 -11.32 10.39
N THR A 205 -15.68 -12.10 9.34
CA THR A 205 -16.63 -13.23 9.38
C THR A 205 -16.04 -14.53 9.92
N LEU A 206 -14.70 -14.67 9.96
CA LEU A 206 -14.04 -15.94 10.25
C LEU A 206 -14.34 -16.45 11.68
N LYS A 207 -14.14 -15.62 12.70
CA LYS A 207 -14.44 -15.98 14.10
C LYS A 207 -15.93 -16.27 14.33
N PRO A 208 -16.89 -15.41 13.92
CA PRO A 208 -18.32 -15.73 14.03
C PRO A 208 -18.72 -17.03 13.33
N ALA A 209 -18.06 -17.39 12.23
CA ALA A 209 -18.29 -18.64 11.51
C ALA A 209 -17.58 -19.86 12.15
N GLY A 210 -16.79 -19.68 13.21
CA GLY A 210 -15.99 -20.73 13.82
C GLY A 210 -14.90 -21.28 12.90
N GLN A 211 -14.47 -20.50 11.90
CA GLN A 211 -13.42 -20.90 10.96
C GLN A 211 -12.04 -20.57 11.55
N PRO A 212 -11.14 -21.56 11.71
CA PRO A 212 -9.78 -21.30 12.18
C PRO A 212 -9.04 -20.35 11.23
N ILE A 213 -8.44 -19.30 11.79
CA ILE A 213 -7.76 -18.27 11.00
C ILE A 213 -6.30 -18.66 10.78
N VAL A 214 -5.88 -18.75 9.51
CA VAL A 214 -4.51 -19.09 9.12
C VAL A 214 -3.73 -17.83 8.78
N CYS A 215 -2.72 -17.51 9.58
CA CYS A 215 -1.88 -16.33 9.40
C CYS A 215 -0.42 -16.72 9.15
N LEU A 216 0.28 -16.00 8.27
CA LEU A 216 1.71 -16.20 8.01
C LEU A 216 2.42 -14.88 7.71
N THR A 217 3.72 -14.80 8.01
CA THR A 217 4.50 -13.58 7.71
C THR A 217 5.01 -13.55 6.27
N ALA A 218 5.22 -12.37 5.69
CA ALA A 218 5.92 -12.23 4.41
C ALA A 218 6.81 -10.98 4.40
N GLY A 219 8.01 -11.12 3.82
CA GLY A 219 8.93 -9.99 3.60
C GLY A 219 9.09 -9.59 2.14
N ASP A 220 8.55 -10.36 1.19
CA ASP A 220 8.82 -10.17 -0.24
C ASP A 220 7.64 -10.57 -1.13
N TYR A 221 7.71 -10.15 -2.39
CA TYR A 221 6.69 -10.40 -3.42
C TYR A 221 6.41 -11.90 -3.68
N PRO A 222 7.40 -12.74 -4.04
CA PRO A 222 7.10 -14.13 -4.40
C PRO A 222 6.56 -14.93 -3.22
N THR A 223 7.08 -14.72 -2.00
CA THR A 223 6.54 -15.34 -0.79
C THR A 223 5.09 -14.93 -0.58
N ALA A 224 4.80 -13.62 -0.59
CA ALA A 224 3.45 -13.10 -0.40
C ALA A 224 2.44 -13.69 -1.40
N ARG A 225 2.83 -13.79 -2.67
CA ARG A 225 1.99 -14.34 -3.73
C ARG A 225 1.67 -15.82 -3.50
N LEU A 226 2.67 -16.62 -3.17
CA LEU A 226 2.48 -18.04 -2.87
C LEU A 226 1.56 -18.24 -1.65
N LEU A 227 1.69 -17.41 -0.62
CA LEU A 227 0.82 -17.46 0.55
C LEU A 227 -0.63 -17.09 0.20
N ASP A 228 -0.83 -16.02 -0.57
CA ASP A 228 -2.16 -15.52 -0.96
C ASP A 228 -2.93 -16.56 -1.80
N GLU A 229 -2.25 -17.15 -2.79
CA GLU A 229 -2.75 -18.20 -3.69
C GLU A 229 -3.11 -19.49 -2.94
N ASN A 230 -2.48 -19.77 -1.79
CA ASN A 230 -2.71 -20.97 -0.97
C ASN A 230 -3.65 -20.74 0.23
N GLY A 231 -4.45 -19.67 0.22
CA GLY A 231 -5.56 -19.55 1.16
C GLY A 231 -5.20 -18.97 2.54
N VAL A 232 -4.02 -18.38 2.73
CA VAL A 232 -3.67 -17.68 3.99
C VAL A 232 -4.63 -16.50 4.23
N ASP A 233 -5.30 -16.43 5.37
CA ASP A 233 -6.32 -15.41 5.65
C ASP A 233 -5.73 -14.03 5.93
N LEU A 234 -4.58 -14.02 6.62
CA LEU A 234 -3.86 -12.80 6.99
C LEU A 234 -2.37 -12.95 6.72
N ILE A 235 -1.82 -12.01 5.95
CA ILE A 235 -0.38 -11.91 5.70
C ILE A 235 0.19 -10.74 6.50
N LEU A 236 1.11 -11.05 7.40
CA LEU A 236 1.79 -10.05 8.23
C LEU A 236 3.15 -9.67 7.64
N VAL A 237 3.30 -8.41 7.26
CA VAL A 237 4.60 -7.77 7.09
C VAL A 237 5.09 -7.41 8.48
N GLY A 238 5.74 -8.37 9.13
CA GLY A 238 6.17 -8.25 10.52
C GLY A 238 7.63 -7.82 10.64
N ASP A 239 7.95 -7.08 11.69
CA ASP A 239 9.32 -6.65 12.01
C ASP A 239 10.29 -7.84 12.26
N SER A 240 9.76 -9.05 12.44
CA SER A 240 10.52 -10.32 12.35
C SER A 240 11.42 -10.41 11.09
N LEU A 241 11.09 -9.68 10.01
CA LEU A 241 11.96 -9.51 8.84
C LEU A 241 13.35 -8.97 9.19
N GLY A 242 13.49 -8.22 10.29
CA GLY A 242 14.78 -7.76 10.79
C GLY A 242 15.73 -8.92 11.01
N MET A 243 15.25 -10.01 11.61
CA MET A 243 16.05 -11.19 11.88
C MET A 243 16.14 -12.11 10.66
N VAL A 244 15.01 -12.48 10.05
CA VAL A 244 14.98 -13.56 9.05
C VAL A 244 15.26 -13.10 7.62
N VAL A 245 15.25 -11.79 7.36
CA VAL A 245 15.54 -11.19 6.05
C VAL A 245 16.77 -10.29 6.11
N LEU A 246 16.82 -9.37 7.08
CA LEU A 246 17.89 -8.36 7.17
C LEU A 246 19.11 -8.82 7.98
N GLY A 247 18.97 -9.87 8.80
CA GLY A 247 20.06 -10.44 9.59
C GLY A 247 20.42 -9.66 10.85
N TYR A 248 19.55 -8.77 11.33
CA TYR A 248 19.68 -8.11 12.63
C TYR A 248 19.56 -9.13 13.78
N PRO A 249 20.20 -8.85 14.94
CA PRO A 249 20.14 -9.75 16.09
C PRO A 249 18.75 -9.84 16.73
N ASP A 250 17.93 -8.79 16.57
CA ASP A 250 16.57 -8.68 17.07
C ASP A 250 15.75 -7.73 16.17
N THR A 251 14.49 -7.45 16.54
CA THR A 251 13.59 -6.59 15.76
C THR A 251 13.70 -5.10 16.10
N VAL A 252 14.52 -4.72 17.09
CA VAL A 252 14.59 -3.35 17.62
C VAL A 252 15.22 -2.38 16.62
N GLU A 253 16.09 -2.88 15.73
CA GLU A 253 16.78 -2.08 14.70
C GLU A 253 15.94 -1.81 13.45
N VAL A 254 14.78 -2.46 13.31
CA VAL A 254 13.93 -2.30 12.14
C VAL A 254 13.32 -0.90 12.12
N THR A 255 13.47 -0.22 10.99
CA THR A 255 12.99 1.15 10.78
C THR A 255 11.64 1.20 10.07
N LEU A 256 10.93 2.32 10.20
CA LEU A 256 9.70 2.55 9.44
C LEU A 256 9.91 2.52 7.92
N ALA A 257 11.08 2.96 7.45
CA ALA A 257 11.41 2.96 6.03
C ALA A 257 11.57 1.55 5.47
N GLU A 258 12.21 0.64 6.23
CA GLU A 258 12.30 -0.78 5.88
C GLU A 258 10.92 -1.43 5.88
N MET A 259 10.10 -1.17 6.92
CA MET A 259 8.71 -1.66 6.96
C MET A 259 7.90 -1.18 5.75
N ALA A 260 7.98 0.09 5.38
CA ALA A 260 7.31 0.63 4.21
C ALA A 260 7.84 0.03 2.89
N HIS A 261 9.15 -0.25 2.81
CA HIS A 261 9.74 -0.95 1.66
C HIS A 261 9.16 -2.35 1.48
N HIS A 262 9.22 -3.18 2.51
CA HIS A 262 8.72 -4.55 2.49
C HIS A 262 7.20 -4.60 2.31
N THR A 263 6.46 -3.65 2.90
CA THR A 263 5.01 -3.53 2.72
C THR A 263 4.65 -3.32 1.24
N ARG A 264 5.35 -2.43 0.53
CA ARG A 264 5.15 -2.26 -0.93
C ARG A 264 5.52 -3.50 -1.72
N ALA A 265 6.57 -4.22 -1.33
CA ALA A 265 6.98 -5.47 -2.00
C ALA A 265 5.90 -6.54 -1.86
N VAL A 266 5.44 -6.79 -0.63
CA VAL A 266 4.42 -7.78 -0.29
C VAL A 266 3.07 -7.44 -0.94
N ARG A 267 2.65 -6.17 -0.92
CA ARG A 267 1.37 -5.73 -1.51
C ARG A 267 1.19 -6.16 -2.96
N ARG A 268 2.27 -6.20 -3.74
CA ARG A 268 2.22 -6.62 -5.15
C ARG A 268 1.82 -8.09 -5.31
N GLY A 269 2.08 -8.92 -4.30
CA GLY A 269 1.78 -10.35 -4.29
C GLY A 269 0.46 -10.72 -3.62
N VAL A 270 -0.10 -9.83 -2.79
CA VAL A 270 -1.36 -10.09 -2.09
C VAL A 270 -2.53 -9.58 -2.91
N SER A 271 -3.63 -10.33 -2.97
CA SER A 271 -4.89 -9.92 -3.58
C SER A 271 -6.09 -10.20 -2.68
N ARG A 272 -6.09 -11.35 -1.99
CA ARG A 272 -7.22 -11.84 -1.18
C ARG A 272 -6.99 -11.68 0.33
N ALA A 273 -5.82 -12.07 0.84
CA ALA A 273 -5.53 -12.06 2.27
C ALA A 273 -5.55 -10.64 2.85
N LEU A 274 -5.98 -10.51 4.11
CA LEU A 274 -5.84 -9.24 4.83
C LEU A 274 -4.36 -8.96 5.08
N MET A 275 -3.83 -7.87 4.51
CA MET A 275 -2.41 -7.54 4.67
C MET A 275 -2.19 -6.59 5.84
N VAL A 276 -1.45 -7.03 6.86
CA VAL A 276 -1.15 -6.24 8.07
C VAL A 276 0.33 -5.88 8.06
N ALA A 277 0.68 -4.65 8.44
CA ALA A 277 2.08 -4.24 8.60
C ALA A 277 2.38 -3.82 10.04
N ASP A 278 3.52 -4.24 10.57
CA ASP A 278 3.96 -3.83 11.91
C ASP A 278 4.37 -2.35 11.95
N LEU A 279 3.94 -1.67 13.01
CA LEU A 279 4.58 -0.44 13.47
C LEU A 279 5.87 -0.86 14.20
N PRO A 280 7.05 -0.54 13.67
CA PRO A 280 8.30 -0.97 14.29
C PRO A 280 8.59 -0.19 15.58
N PHE A 281 9.55 -0.67 16.35
CA PHE A 281 9.95 -0.10 17.64
C PHE A 281 10.12 1.43 17.59
N GLU A 282 9.68 2.12 18.65
CA GLU A 282 9.73 3.58 18.80
C GLU A 282 8.98 4.43 17.76
N THR A 283 8.18 3.84 16.86
CA THR A 283 7.42 4.59 15.85
C THR A 283 5.98 4.93 16.26
N TYR A 284 5.57 4.54 17.46
CA TYR A 284 4.18 4.66 17.93
C TYR A 284 4.08 4.98 19.44
N LEU A 285 5.07 5.70 19.98
CA LEU A 285 5.13 6.04 21.41
C LEU A 285 3.98 6.97 21.83
N THR A 286 3.52 7.84 20.93
CA THR A 286 2.38 8.73 21.14
C THR A 286 1.29 8.50 20.09
N PRO A 287 0.03 8.88 20.35
CA PRO A 287 -1.05 8.75 19.36
C PRO A 287 -0.77 9.48 18.03
N VAL A 288 -0.16 10.67 18.10
CA VAL A 288 0.20 11.45 16.91
C VAL A 288 1.27 10.75 16.09
N GLN A 289 2.31 10.24 16.76
CA GLN A 289 3.38 9.50 16.11
C GLN A 289 2.85 8.20 15.49
N ALA A 290 2.04 7.44 16.23
CA ALA A 290 1.41 6.22 15.75
C ALA A 290 0.57 6.47 14.49
N LEU A 291 -0.21 7.55 14.46
CA LEU A 291 -0.99 7.95 13.28
C LEU A 291 -0.11 8.27 12.08
N SER A 292 0.95 9.06 12.26
CA SER A 292 1.89 9.41 11.18
C SER A 292 2.56 8.15 10.60
N SER A 293 3.08 7.29 11.46
CA SER A 293 3.74 6.03 11.06
C SER A 293 2.77 5.08 10.37
N ALA A 294 1.54 4.95 10.89
CA ALA A 294 0.53 4.11 10.28
C ALA A 294 0.12 4.63 8.90
N GLN A 295 -0.05 5.94 8.72
CA GLN A 295 -0.37 6.53 7.41
C GLN A 295 0.67 6.17 6.35
N ILE A 296 1.96 6.16 6.70
CA ILE A 296 3.04 5.73 5.80
C ILE A 296 2.86 4.25 5.40
N LEU A 297 2.55 3.36 6.34
CA LEU A 297 2.34 1.94 6.04
C LEU A 297 1.05 1.68 5.24
N MET A 298 -0.02 2.43 5.52
CA MET A 298 -1.25 2.38 4.74
C MET A 298 -1.00 2.84 3.29
N GLN A 299 -0.21 3.90 3.09
CA GLN A 299 0.25 4.36 1.78
C GLN A 299 1.21 3.34 1.11
N ALA A 300 1.98 2.59 1.89
CA ALA A 300 2.79 1.50 1.37
C ALA A 300 1.97 0.27 0.92
N GLY A 301 0.68 0.22 1.30
CA GLY A 301 -0.28 -0.76 0.80
C GLY A 301 -0.92 -1.65 1.87
N ALA A 302 -0.64 -1.43 3.15
CA ALA A 302 -1.24 -2.18 4.25
C ALA A 302 -2.76 -1.97 4.32
N ASP A 303 -3.50 -3.03 4.66
CA ASP A 303 -4.93 -2.96 4.96
C ASP A 303 -5.18 -2.60 6.43
N ALA A 304 -4.24 -2.95 7.32
CA ALA A 304 -4.24 -2.65 8.75
C ALA A 304 -2.80 -2.54 9.28
N VAL A 305 -2.65 -2.01 10.50
CA VAL A 305 -1.35 -1.97 11.21
C VAL A 305 -1.37 -2.81 12.47
N LYS A 306 -0.22 -3.35 12.89
CA LYS A 306 -0.03 -4.04 14.18
C LYS A 306 0.87 -3.20 15.11
N LEU A 307 0.58 -3.22 16.41
CA LEU A 307 1.41 -2.59 17.45
C LEU A 307 1.51 -3.45 18.70
N GLU A 308 2.60 -3.29 19.47
CA GLU A 308 2.86 -4.04 20.70
C GLU A 308 2.48 -3.25 21.95
N GLY A 309 1.76 -3.91 22.85
CA GLY A 309 1.32 -3.37 24.14
C GLY A 309 -0.19 -3.43 24.33
N GLY A 310 -0.61 -3.45 25.59
CA GLY A 310 -1.99 -3.61 26.02
C GLY A 310 -2.65 -2.29 26.42
N VAL A 311 -3.04 -2.18 27.70
CA VAL A 311 -3.71 -0.99 28.26
C VAL A 311 -2.93 0.30 27.96
N ASN A 312 -1.59 0.25 28.03
CA ASN A 312 -0.71 1.39 27.77
C ASN A 312 -0.65 1.84 26.29
N ARG A 313 -1.33 1.16 25.38
CA ARG A 313 -1.44 1.52 23.95
C ARG A 313 -2.85 1.86 23.50
N VAL A 314 -3.84 1.82 24.40
CA VAL A 314 -5.23 2.20 24.11
C VAL A 314 -5.36 3.60 23.49
N PRO A 315 -4.64 4.65 23.95
CA PRO A 315 -4.73 5.97 23.32
C PRO A 315 -4.33 5.95 21.82
N GLN A 316 -3.30 5.20 21.46
CA GLN A 316 -2.82 5.04 20.10
C GLN A 316 -3.84 4.28 19.25
N VAL A 317 -4.35 3.15 19.76
CA VAL A 317 -5.39 2.36 19.06
C VAL A 317 -6.61 3.22 18.77
N ARG A 318 -7.10 4.00 19.74
CA ARG A 318 -8.25 4.89 19.55
C ARG A 318 -8.00 5.94 18.48
N ALA A 319 -6.83 6.60 18.50
CA ALA A 319 -6.49 7.60 17.50
C ALA A 319 -6.43 7.01 16.08
N LEU A 320 -5.83 5.83 15.92
CA LEU A 320 -5.78 5.11 14.64
C LEU A 320 -7.18 4.73 14.15
N ARG A 321 -8.02 4.17 15.03
CA ARG A 321 -9.40 3.79 14.71
C ARG A 321 -10.26 5.00 14.33
N GLN A 322 -10.12 6.13 15.03
CA GLN A 322 -10.80 7.38 14.68
C GLN A 322 -10.39 7.90 13.30
N ALA A 323 -9.14 7.67 12.88
CA ALA A 323 -8.65 7.97 11.54
C ALA A 323 -9.05 6.92 10.47
N GLY A 324 -9.85 5.92 10.83
CA GLY A 324 -10.27 4.85 9.91
C GLY A 324 -9.19 3.81 9.61
N ILE A 325 -8.11 3.75 10.40
CA ILE A 325 -7.03 2.78 10.25
C ILE A 325 -7.33 1.56 11.12
N PRO A 326 -7.50 0.34 10.56
CA PRO A 326 -7.66 -0.87 11.36
C PRO A 326 -6.38 -1.26 12.10
N VAL A 327 -6.53 -1.78 13.32
CA VAL A 327 -5.41 -2.08 14.22
C VAL A 327 -5.49 -3.51 14.73
N VAL A 328 -4.40 -4.24 14.60
CA VAL A 328 -4.17 -5.52 15.28
C VAL A 328 -3.34 -5.24 16.54
N GLY A 329 -3.85 -5.65 17.70
CA GLY A 329 -3.08 -5.57 18.94
C GLY A 329 -2.08 -6.72 19.06
N HIS A 330 -1.05 -6.56 19.87
CA HIS A 330 -0.11 -7.63 20.22
C HIS A 330 0.20 -7.58 21.71
N ILE A 331 -0.12 -8.66 22.43
CA ILE A 331 0.14 -8.83 23.86
C ILE A 331 0.79 -10.18 24.15
N GLY A 332 1.34 -10.32 25.37
CA GLY A 332 2.12 -11.49 25.76
C GLY A 332 3.61 -11.16 25.76
N MET A 333 4.42 -12.03 25.20
CA MET A 333 5.83 -11.74 24.96
C MET A 333 5.93 -10.72 23.82
N LEU A 334 6.62 -9.61 24.05
CA LEU A 334 6.74 -8.51 23.10
C LEU A 334 8.18 -8.44 22.57
N PRO A 335 8.47 -8.92 21.35
CA PRO A 335 9.81 -8.90 20.75
C PRO A 335 10.49 -7.54 20.78
N GLN A 336 9.73 -6.44 20.61
CA GLN A 336 10.30 -5.09 20.62
C GLN A 336 10.83 -4.67 22.00
N GLN A 337 10.51 -5.41 23.07
CA GLN A 337 11.00 -5.20 24.42
C GLN A 337 12.09 -6.22 24.82
N VAL A 338 12.59 -7.03 23.88
CA VAL A 338 13.53 -8.14 24.19
C VAL A 338 14.80 -7.67 24.90
N ARG A 339 15.31 -6.46 24.57
CA ARG A 339 16.51 -5.89 25.20
C ARG A 339 16.26 -5.53 26.67
N ASP A 340 15.14 -4.87 26.95
CA ASP A 340 14.74 -4.47 28.31
C ASP A 340 14.37 -5.69 29.18
N GLU A 341 13.75 -6.70 28.58
CA GLU A 341 13.37 -7.92 29.27
C GLU A 341 14.51 -8.92 29.46
N GLY A 342 15.66 -8.71 28.81
CA GLY A 342 16.79 -9.63 28.82
C GLY A 342 16.47 -10.98 28.17
N GLY A 343 15.74 -10.96 27.06
CA GLY A 343 15.42 -12.14 26.23
C GLY A 343 13.95 -12.53 26.18
N TYR A 344 13.64 -13.47 25.28
CA TYR A 344 12.28 -13.95 25.00
C TYR A 344 11.73 -14.82 26.14
N LYS A 345 10.74 -14.33 26.89
CA LYS A 345 10.20 -14.99 28.10
C LYS A 345 8.71 -15.26 28.00
N LYS A 346 8.31 -16.49 28.35
CA LYS A 346 6.90 -16.88 28.42
C LYS A 346 6.13 -16.09 29.49
N LYS A 347 4.98 -15.50 29.14
CA LYS A 347 4.11 -14.69 30.02
C LYS A 347 2.92 -15.46 30.61
N GLY A 348 2.25 -14.87 31.61
CA GLY A 348 1.03 -15.42 32.22
C GLY A 348 1.27 -16.57 33.22
N LYS A 349 2.45 -16.63 33.84
CA LYS A 349 2.81 -17.73 34.77
C LYS A 349 2.21 -17.60 36.17
N THR A 350 1.77 -16.41 36.56
CA THR A 350 1.16 -16.14 37.87
C THR A 350 -0.27 -15.64 37.68
N PRO A 351 -1.15 -15.79 38.68
CA PRO A 351 -2.52 -15.27 38.62
C PRO A 351 -2.57 -13.78 38.27
N ASP A 352 -1.74 -12.95 38.89
CA ASP A 352 -1.70 -11.51 38.61
C ASP A 352 -1.25 -11.21 37.17
N ALA A 353 -0.26 -11.94 36.65
CA ALA A 353 0.19 -11.79 35.27
C ALA A 353 -0.87 -12.26 34.26
N ALA A 354 -1.63 -13.30 34.59
CA ALA A 354 -2.76 -13.75 33.77
C ALA A 354 -3.89 -12.70 33.74
N ALA A 355 -4.26 -12.16 34.92
CA ALA A 355 -5.26 -11.10 35.03
C ALA A 355 -4.87 -9.84 34.25
N ALA A 356 -3.58 -9.46 34.28
CA ALA A 356 -3.07 -8.34 33.50
C ALA A 356 -3.23 -8.55 31.97
N LEU A 357 -2.92 -9.76 31.47
CA LEU A 357 -3.09 -10.09 30.04
C LEU A 357 -4.56 -10.05 29.60
N ILE A 358 -5.48 -10.50 30.45
CA ILE A 358 -6.93 -10.41 30.18
C ILE A 358 -7.38 -8.95 30.15
N ALA A 359 -6.89 -8.12 31.08
CA ALA A 359 -7.19 -6.69 31.11
C ALA A 359 -6.65 -5.98 29.85
N ASP A 360 -5.42 -6.29 29.44
CA ASP A 360 -4.79 -5.79 28.23
C ASP A 360 -5.63 -6.13 26.99
N ALA A 361 -6.01 -7.41 26.83
CA ALA A 361 -6.80 -7.85 25.68
C ALA A 361 -8.18 -7.17 25.64
N THR A 362 -8.86 -7.12 26.79
CA THR A 362 -10.19 -6.50 26.91
C THR A 362 -10.14 -5.01 26.59
N ALA A 363 -9.08 -4.32 27.01
CA ALA A 363 -8.89 -2.91 26.74
C ALA A 363 -8.63 -2.63 25.25
N LEU A 364 -7.83 -3.48 24.59
CA LEU A 364 -7.60 -3.39 23.14
C LEU A 364 -8.86 -3.67 22.33
N ASP A 365 -9.61 -4.71 22.69
CA ASP A 365 -10.91 -5.06 22.06
C ASP A 365 -11.90 -3.89 22.20
N ALA A 366 -12.04 -3.34 23.40
CA ALA A 366 -12.89 -2.17 23.66
C ALA A 366 -12.41 -0.89 22.95
N ALA A 367 -11.11 -0.77 22.66
CA ALA A 367 -10.55 0.33 21.87
C ALA A 367 -10.79 0.16 20.36
N GLY A 368 -11.29 -1.00 19.92
CA GLY A 368 -11.65 -1.29 18.54
C GLY A 368 -10.55 -2.02 17.75
N ALA A 369 -9.66 -2.77 18.41
CA ALA A 369 -8.77 -3.69 17.72
C ALA A 369 -9.58 -4.68 16.86
N ILE A 370 -9.11 -4.96 15.64
CA ILE A 370 -9.78 -5.88 14.72
C ILE A 370 -9.34 -7.34 14.93
N ALA A 371 -8.21 -7.55 15.61
CA ALA A 371 -7.70 -8.83 16.09
C ALA A 371 -6.61 -8.56 17.14
N ILE A 372 -6.23 -9.59 17.91
CA ILE A 372 -5.15 -9.50 18.89
C ILE A 372 -4.22 -10.71 18.74
N VAL A 373 -2.94 -10.47 18.50
CA VAL A 373 -1.89 -11.50 18.55
C VAL A 373 -1.56 -11.81 20.01
N LEU A 374 -1.55 -13.10 20.35
CA LEU A 374 -1.17 -13.63 21.65
C LEU A 374 0.14 -14.41 21.49
N GLU A 375 1.25 -13.83 21.92
CA GLU A 375 2.58 -14.43 21.74
C GLU A 375 3.17 -14.95 23.05
N GLY A 376 3.75 -16.15 22.99
CA GLY A 376 4.63 -16.67 24.04
C GLY A 376 4.00 -16.60 25.44
N MET A 377 2.81 -17.15 25.61
CA MET A 377 2.10 -17.15 26.90
C MET A 377 1.63 -18.54 27.32
N VAL A 378 1.16 -18.67 28.56
CA VAL A 378 0.53 -19.91 29.07
C VAL A 378 -0.76 -20.18 28.30
N ALA A 379 -0.96 -21.43 27.86
CA ALA A 379 -2.02 -21.79 26.92
C ALA A 379 -3.42 -21.65 27.52
N GLU A 380 -3.56 -21.92 28.81
CA GLU A 380 -4.79 -21.76 29.56
C GLU A 380 -5.18 -20.28 29.63
N VAL A 381 -4.21 -19.38 29.85
CA VAL A 381 -4.44 -17.93 29.87
C VAL A 381 -4.83 -17.42 28.49
N ALA A 382 -4.20 -17.92 27.41
CA ALA A 382 -4.59 -17.57 26.04
C ALA A 382 -6.04 -18.00 25.72
N ALA A 383 -6.47 -19.15 26.24
CA ALA A 383 -7.85 -19.62 26.12
C ALA A 383 -8.84 -18.72 26.87
N GLU A 384 -8.47 -18.24 28.07
CA GLU A 384 -9.28 -17.27 28.83
C GLU A 384 -9.39 -15.93 28.10
N VAL A 385 -8.26 -15.40 27.59
CA VAL A 385 -8.25 -14.18 26.78
C VAL A 385 -9.16 -14.32 25.56
N THR A 386 -9.06 -15.44 24.83
CA THR A 386 -9.86 -15.69 23.62
C THR A 386 -11.36 -15.68 23.89
N LYS A 387 -11.79 -16.17 25.06
CA LYS A 387 -13.19 -16.12 25.51
C LYS A 387 -13.63 -14.73 25.96
N ALA A 388 -12.71 -13.90 26.45
CA ALA A 388 -13.01 -12.59 27.02
C ALA A 388 -13.23 -11.50 25.96
N VAL A 389 -12.64 -11.64 24.77
CA VAL A 389 -12.68 -10.62 23.71
C VAL A 389 -13.55 -10.99 22.51
N LYS A 390 -14.15 -9.99 21.88
CA LYS A 390 -15.01 -10.16 20.70
C LYS A 390 -14.19 -10.32 19.42
N CYS A 391 -13.13 -9.52 19.24
CA CYS A 391 -12.25 -9.67 18.09
C CYS A 391 -11.52 -11.03 18.09
N PRO A 392 -11.02 -11.50 16.93
CA PRO A 392 -10.25 -12.74 16.86
C PRO A 392 -8.90 -12.66 17.58
N THR A 393 -8.54 -13.75 18.26
CA THR A 393 -7.19 -13.93 18.81
C THR A 393 -6.34 -14.82 17.90
N ILE A 394 -5.10 -14.42 17.65
CA ILE A 394 -4.16 -15.13 16.79
C ILE A 394 -2.97 -15.58 17.64
N GLY A 395 -2.83 -16.89 17.84
CA GLY A 395 -1.80 -17.46 18.71
C GLY A 395 -0.45 -17.66 18.00
N ILE A 396 0.64 -17.43 18.73
CA ILE A 396 1.99 -17.90 18.37
C ILE A 396 2.73 -18.32 19.64
N GLY A 397 2.94 -19.62 19.81
CA GLY A 397 3.44 -20.15 21.09
C GLY A 397 2.47 -19.95 22.26
N ALA A 398 1.17 -19.79 21.99
CA ALA A 398 0.09 -19.57 22.97
C ALA A 398 -0.89 -20.75 23.09
N GLY A 399 -0.56 -21.91 22.49
CA GLY A 399 -1.43 -23.09 22.46
C GLY A 399 -2.53 -23.02 21.39
N PRO A 400 -3.37 -24.06 21.31
CA PRO A 400 -4.30 -24.25 20.19
C PRO A 400 -5.66 -23.56 20.36
N ASN A 401 -5.91 -22.92 21.50
CA ASN A 401 -7.25 -22.43 21.88
C ASN A 401 -7.50 -20.97 21.46
N CYS A 402 -6.67 -20.40 20.59
CA CYS A 402 -6.92 -19.11 19.93
C CYS A 402 -7.81 -19.31 18.70
N ASP A 403 -8.45 -18.26 18.21
CA ASP A 403 -9.30 -18.30 16.99
C ASP A 403 -8.47 -18.60 15.71
N GLY A 404 -7.17 -18.29 15.75
CA GLY A 404 -6.23 -18.58 14.68
C GLY A 404 -4.80 -18.75 15.16
N GLN A 405 -3.90 -18.99 14.22
CA GLN A 405 -2.47 -19.16 14.49
C GLN A 405 -1.63 -18.37 13.48
N ILE A 406 -0.50 -17.83 13.94
CA ILE A 406 0.51 -17.21 13.10
C ILE A 406 1.88 -17.86 13.30
N LEU A 407 2.65 -17.97 12.22
CA LEU A 407 4.06 -18.35 12.26
C LEU A 407 4.88 -17.44 11.35
N VAL A 408 6.16 -17.28 11.69
CA VAL A 408 7.13 -16.72 10.75
C VAL A 408 7.31 -17.72 9.61
N THR A 409 7.08 -17.28 8.36
CA THR A 409 7.08 -18.20 7.20
C THR A 409 8.43 -18.90 7.01
N ALA A 410 9.54 -18.25 7.37
CA ALA A 410 10.86 -18.86 7.33
C ALA A 410 11.01 -20.04 8.30
N ASP A 411 10.35 -19.99 9.46
CA ASP A 411 10.33 -21.10 10.43
C ASP A 411 9.47 -22.26 9.92
N LEU A 412 8.31 -21.94 9.34
CA LEU A 412 7.39 -22.95 8.78
C LEU A 412 8.04 -23.68 7.59
N THR A 413 8.68 -22.95 6.68
CA THR A 413 9.27 -23.50 5.45
C THR A 413 10.67 -24.08 5.66
N GLY A 414 11.28 -23.87 6.83
CA GLY A 414 12.65 -24.28 7.10
C GLY A 414 13.69 -23.48 6.30
N ALA A 415 13.38 -22.23 5.94
CA ALA A 415 14.27 -21.34 5.22
C ALA A 415 15.36 -20.70 6.11
N PHE A 416 15.10 -20.58 7.41
CA PHE A 416 16.04 -20.02 8.39
C PHE A 416 16.56 -21.13 9.32
N PRO A 417 17.70 -21.77 9.02
CA PRO A 417 18.20 -22.92 9.77
C PRO A 417 19.01 -22.56 11.01
N TRP A 418 19.35 -21.28 11.21
CA TRP A 418 20.28 -20.84 12.27
C TRP A 418 19.62 -20.68 13.64
N PHE A 419 18.32 -20.45 13.68
CA PHE A 419 17.53 -20.38 14.90
C PHE A 419 16.11 -20.84 14.61
N ARG A 420 15.50 -21.54 15.56
CA ARG A 420 14.09 -21.95 15.48
C ARG A 420 13.45 -21.83 16.86
N PRO A 421 12.34 -21.10 17.00
CA PRO A 421 11.61 -21.03 18.25
C PRO A 421 11.10 -22.43 18.69
N PRO A 422 11.07 -22.76 20.00
CA PRO A 422 10.64 -24.08 20.47
C PRO A 422 9.19 -24.47 20.09
N PHE A 423 8.33 -23.49 19.83
CA PHE A 423 6.94 -23.70 19.42
C PHE A 423 6.79 -23.88 17.90
N ALA A 424 7.81 -23.58 17.11
CA ALA A 424 7.75 -23.64 15.66
C ALA A 424 8.23 -25.01 15.16
N GLN A 425 7.36 -25.71 14.41
CA GLN A 425 7.72 -26.96 13.75
C GLN A 425 7.80 -26.74 12.24
N ALA A 426 9.00 -26.89 11.67
CA ALA A 426 9.16 -26.79 10.22
C ALA A 426 8.38 -27.89 9.49
N ARG A 427 7.78 -27.50 8.38
CA ARG A 427 7.05 -28.34 7.41
C ARG A 427 7.79 -28.46 6.08
N GLY A 428 8.86 -27.69 5.87
CA GLY A 428 9.74 -27.75 4.69
C GLY A 428 11.23 -27.74 5.04
N ASP A 429 12.07 -27.81 4.01
CA ASP A 429 13.54 -27.71 4.10
C ASP A 429 14.11 -26.82 2.98
N VAL A 430 13.64 -25.56 2.92
CA VAL A 430 14.13 -24.59 1.92
C VAL A 430 15.65 -24.39 2.02
N ALA A 431 16.20 -24.32 3.25
CA ALA A 431 17.64 -24.17 3.43
C ALA A 431 18.44 -25.35 2.87
N GLY A 432 17.95 -26.58 3.02
CA GLY A 432 18.55 -27.77 2.42
C GLY A 432 18.49 -27.74 0.89
N GLN A 433 17.34 -27.36 0.32
CA GLN A 433 17.18 -27.22 -1.14
C GLN A 433 18.14 -26.18 -1.73
N ILE A 434 18.29 -25.03 -1.07
CA ILE A 434 19.26 -23.99 -1.49
C ILE A 434 20.69 -24.55 -1.45
N ARG A 435 21.09 -25.22 -0.35
CA ARG A 435 22.43 -25.82 -0.25
C ARG A 435 22.70 -26.81 -1.36
N GLN A 436 21.75 -27.71 -1.65
CA GLN A 436 21.89 -28.71 -2.71
C GLN A 436 22.03 -28.07 -4.08
N ALA A 437 21.16 -27.10 -4.42
CA ALA A 437 21.19 -26.40 -5.69
C ALA A 437 22.51 -25.64 -5.91
N VAL A 438 22.98 -24.89 -4.89
CA VAL A 438 24.25 -24.15 -4.94
C VAL A 438 25.44 -25.10 -5.10
N GLN A 439 25.47 -26.21 -4.36
CA GLN A 439 26.54 -27.21 -4.46
C GLN A 439 26.57 -27.87 -5.83
N ALA A 440 25.41 -28.26 -6.37
CA ALA A 440 25.28 -28.87 -7.68
C ALA A 440 25.78 -27.91 -8.78
N PHE A 441 25.29 -26.67 -8.79
CA PHE A 441 25.72 -25.66 -9.76
C PHE A 441 27.21 -25.32 -9.63
N SER A 442 27.73 -25.22 -8.39
CA SER A 442 29.16 -25.01 -8.17
C SER A 442 30.02 -26.13 -8.73
N LYS A 443 29.60 -27.39 -8.56
CA LYS A 443 30.29 -28.57 -9.10
C LYS A 443 30.27 -28.56 -10.63
N GLU A 444 29.12 -28.25 -11.23
CA GLU A 444 28.96 -28.12 -12.68
C GLU A 444 29.91 -27.06 -13.25
N VAL A 445 29.88 -25.83 -12.72
CA VAL A 445 30.71 -24.71 -13.19
C VAL A 445 32.20 -24.99 -13.03
N LYS A 446 32.62 -25.62 -11.91
CA LYS A 446 34.02 -26.02 -11.71
C LYS A 446 34.48 -27.10 -12.69
N GLY A 447 33.55 -27.89 -13.23
CA GLY A 447 33.82 -28.88 -14.28
C GLY A 447 34.09 -28.28 -15.66
N PHE A 448 33.72 -27.01 -15.90
CA PHE A 448 33.86 -26.37 -17.23
C PHE A 448 35.30 -26.18 -17.70
N ARG A 449 36.32 -26.38 -16.84
CA ARG A 449 37.75 -26.18 -17.18
C ARG A 449 38.58 -27.46 -17.31
N VAL A 450 37.97 -28.62 -17.60
CA VAL A 450 38.73 -29.87 -17.86
C VAL A 450 38.63 -30.35 -19.32
N GLN A 451 38.29 -29.46 -20.27
CA GLN A 451 38.39 -29.76 -21.70
C GLN A 451 39.08 -28.59 -22.41
N GLY A 452 40.41 -28.66 -22.55
CA GLY A 452 41.15 -27.72 -23.40
C GLY A 452 42.61 -27.44 -23.00
N SER A 453 43.46 -28.46 -23.06
CA SER A 453 44.87 -28.31 -23.48
C SER A 453 45.50 -29.70 -23.59
N GLY A 454 45.23 -30.39 -24.69
CA GLY A 454 45.77 -31.71 -24.97
C GLY A 454 45.50 -32.08 -26.41
N ASP A 455 45.94 -31.20 -27.32
CA ASP A 455 46.31 -31.47 -28.70
C ASP A 455 46.97 -30.20 -29.25
N GLY A 456 48.31 -30.26 -29.31
CA GLY A 456 49.21 -29.19 -29.77
C GLY A 456 50.63 -29.70 -29.73
#